data_AF-A0A1H3EWU2-F1
#
_entry.id   AF-A0A1H3EWU2-F1
#
_cell.length_a   1.000
_cell.length_b   1.000
_cell.length_c   1.000
_cell.angle_alpha   90.00
_cell.angle_beta   90.00
_cell.angle_gamma   90.00
#
_symmetry.space_group_name_H-M   'P 1'
#
loop_
_entity.id
_entity.type
_entity.pdbx_description
1 polymer ?
#
loop_
_entity_poly.entity_id
_entity_poly.type
_entity_poly.pdbx_seq_one_letter_code
_entity_poly.pdbx_strand_id
1 'polypeptide(L)'
;MTNASEDDQPAGCVQGCFAIIVLLVTGGSLLVLVWLLFGGIVTGLINVVAYPGYESCQTQVRAGLREPSSGEFSWPPTTREHRSDPNRWAYMFEVSARNGFGGRNTRTMTCEIDDTGETMRVYVQW
;
A
#
# COMPACT_ATOMS: atom_id res chain seq x y z
N MET A 1 37.40 -35.70 60.61
CA MET A 1 36.99 -36.52 59.45
C MET A 1 35.46 -36.46 59.45
N THR A 2 34.76 -35.83 58.52
CA THR A 2 34.88 -35.84 57.05
C THR A 2 34.28 -34.56 56.45
N ASN A 3 34.81 -34.18 55.29
CA ASN A 3 34.43 -33.07 54.43
C ASN A 3 32.97 -33.13 53.96
N ALA A 4 32.36 -31.96 53.73
CA ALA A 4 31.57 -31.70 52.54
C ALA A 4 31.51 -30.17 52.32
N SER A 5 32.27 -29.72 51.33
CA SER A 5 32.18 -28.42 50.70
C SER A 5 30.85 -28.31 49.96
N GLU A 6 29.98 -27.40 50.35
CA GLU A 6 28.77 -27.12 49.58
C GLU A 6 28.40 -25.65 49.76
N ASP A 7 28.89 -24.81 48.85
CA ASP A 7 28.25 -23.56 48.44
C ASP A 7 29.04 -22.95 47.27
N ASP A 8 28.92 -23.59 46.11
CA ASP A 8 29.29 -22.99 44.83
C ASP A 8 28.40 -23.56 43.73
N GLN A 9 27.14 -23.07 43.65
CA GLN A 9 26.40 -23.08 42.39
C GLN A 9 25.62 -21.77 42.19
N PRO A 10 25.78 -21.09 41.03
CA PRO A 10 25.19 -19.78 40.78
C PRO A 10 23.68 -19.90 40.51
N ALA A 11 22.87 -19.61 41.52
CA ALA A 11 21.41 -19.51 41.42
C ALA A 11 20.90 -18.32 40.55
N GLY A 12 21.78 -17.63 39.82
CA GLY A 12 21.45 -16.45 39.02
C GLY A 12 20.90 -16.74 37.61
N CYS A 13 21.16 -17.93 37.03
CA CYS A 13 20.80 -18.20 35.63
C CYS A 13 19.34 -18.65 35.45
N VAL A 14 18.76 -19.38 36.39
CA VAL A 14 17.39 -19.93 36.21
C VAL A 14 16.34 -18.84 36.37
N GLN A 15 16.50 -17.96 37.37
CA GLN A 15 15.54 -16.88 37.63
C GLN A 15 15.60 -15.76 36.57
N GLY A 16 16.79 -15.44 36.04
CA GLY A 16 16.97 -14.47 34.96
C GLY A 16 16.41 -14.94 33.61
N CYS A 17 16.61 -16.21 33.26
CA CYS A 17 16.06 -16.78 32.02
C CYS A 17 14.52 -16.85 32.06
N PHE A 18 13.92 -17.20 33.19
CA PHE A 18 12.45 -17.19 33.34
C PHE A 18 11.87 -15.77 33.22
N ALA A 19 12.53 -14.77 33.81
CA ALA A 19 12.08 -13.38 33.70
C ALA A 19 12.11 -12.88 32.25
N ILE A 20 13.17 -13.20 31.48
CA ILE A 20 13.28 -12.82 30.06
C ILE A 20 12.22 -13.54 29.21
N ILE A 21 12.00 -14.83 29.44
CA ILE A 21 10.97 -15.59 28.71
C ILE A 21 9.58 -15.03 29.02
N VAL A 22 9.27 -14.75 30.28
CA VAL A 22 7.99 -14.16 30.66
C VAL A 22 7.83 -12.77 30.04
N LEU A 23 8.87 -11.94 30.00
CA LEU A 23 8.83 -10.60 29.41
C LEU A 23 8.71 -10.64 27.88
N LEU A 24 9.32 -11.63 27.21
CA LEU A 24 9.15 -11.88 25.77
C LEU A 24 7.77 -12.45 25.45
N VAL A 25 7.24 -13.34 26.27
CA VAL A 25 5.92 -13.95 26.07
C VAL A 25 4.83 -12.91 26.34
N THR A 26 4.90 -12.18 27.46
CA THR A 26 3.92 -11.12 27.82
C THR A 26 4.08 -9.89 26.95
N GLY A 27 5.30 -9.42 26.68
CA GLY A 27 5.57 -8.30 25.78
C GLY A 27 5.22 -8.62 24.33
N GLY A 28 5.56 -9.82 23.85
CA GLY A 28 5.20 -10.29 22.52
C GLY A 28 3.69 -10.46 22.35
N SER A 29 2.99 -11.01 23.35
CA SER A 29 1.52 -11.13 23.29
C SER A 29 0.81 -9.78 23.43
N LEU A 30 1.37 -8.82 24.18
CA LEU A 30 0.92 -7.41 24.17
C LEU A 30 1.10 -6.77 22.79
N LEU A 31 2.23 -6.97 22.13
CA LEU A 31 2.46 -6.47 20.77
C LEU A 31 1.49 -7.09 19.77
N VAL A 32 1.21 -8.40 19.88
CA VAL A 32 0.20 -9.08 19.05
C VAL A 32 -1.19 -8.53 19.32
N LEU A 33 -1.58 -8.29 20.57
CA LEU A 33 -2.85 -7.68 20.93
C LEU A 33 -2.96 -6.25 20.40
N VAL A 34 -1.90 -5.45 20.52
CA VAL A 34 -1.83 -4.10 19.93
C VAL A 34 -1.95 -4.17 18.41
N TRP A 35 -1.31 -5.14 17.75
CA TRP A 35 -1.43 -5.34 16.31
C TRP A 35 -2.82 -5.84 15.89
N LEU A 36 -3.50 -6.65 16.70
CA LEU A 36 -4.88 -7.07 16.40
C LEU A 36 -5.87 -5.91 16.58
N LEU A 37 -5.65 -5.03 17.56
CA LEU A 37 -6.52 -3.88 17.83
C LEU A 37 -6.27 -2.71 16.87
N PHE A 38 -5.00 -2.42 16.56
CA PHE A 38 -4.60 -1.25 15.77
C PHE A 38 -4.04 -1.60 14.39
N GLY A 39 -3.66 -2.85 14.12
CA GLY A 39 -3.14 -3.25 12.81
C GLY A 39 -4.20 -3.14 11.71
N GLY A 40 -5.47 -3.37 12.02
CA GLY A 40 -6.58 -3.07 11.10
C GLY A 40 -6.67 -1.57 10.76
N ILE A 41 -6.44 -0.70 11.73
CA ILE A 41 -6.45 0.77 11.56
C ILE A 41 -5.22 1.21 10.75
N VAL A 42 -4.02 0.70 11.07
CA VAL A 42 -2.78 1.00 10.35
C VAL A 42 -2.83 0.50 8.90
N THR A 43 -3.30 -0.73 8.68
CA THR A 43 -3.49 -1.29 7.33
C THR A 43 -4.60 -0.57 6.58
N GLY A 44 -5.65 -0.13 7.27
CA GLY A 44 -6.69 0.73 6.72
C GLY A 44 -6.13 2.05 6.23
N LEU A 45 -5.39 2.78 7.08
CA LEU A 45 -4.80 4.10 6.78
C LEU A 45 -3.77 4.08 5.64
N ILE A 46 -2.94 3.03 5.55
CA ILE A 46 -1.94 2.91 4.47
C ILE A 46 -2.60 2.75 3.09
N ASN A 47 -3.83 2.21 3.03
CA ASN A 47 -4.54 2.00 1.78
C ASN A 47 -5.43 3.19 1.34
N VAL A 48 -5.52 4.28 2.11
CA VAL A 48 -6.40 5.43 1.78
C VAL A 48 -5.66 6.56 1.06
N VAL A 49 -4.86 6.24 0.04
CA VAL A 49 -4.60 7.25 -1.00
C VAL A 49 -5.69 7.09 -2.05
N ALA A 50 -6.86 7.63 -1.74
CA ALA A 50 -8.00 7.64 -2.64
C ALA A 50 -7.78 8.74 -3.70
N TYR A 51 -7.67 8.34 -4.96
CA TYR A 51 -7.69 9.27 -6.10
C TYR A 51 -9.12 9.35 -6.64
N PRO A 52 -9.95 10.32 -6.19
CA PRO A 52 -11.34 10.42 -6.61
C PRO A 52 -11.47 10.49 -8.15
N GLY A 53 -12.38 9.69 -8.70
CA GLY A 53 -12.62 9.58 -10.13
C GLY A 53 -11.58 8.81 -10.94
N TYR A 54 -10.46 8.37 -10.34
CA TYR A 54 -9.42 7.65 -11.07
C TYR A 54 -9.92 6.32 -11.66
N GLU A 55 -10.76 5.58 -10.93
CA GLU A 55 -11.40 4.35 -11.44
C GLU A 55 -12.32 4.61 -12.63
N SER A 56 -13.05 5.72 -12.60
CA SER A 56 -13.89 6.17 -13.73
C SER A 56 -13.01 6.42 -14.95
N CYS A 57 -11.85 7.06 -14.76
CA CYS A 57 -10.93 7.28 -15.87
C CYS A 57 -10.34 5.98 -16.42
N GLN A 58 -9.90 5.07 -15.55
CA GLN A 58 -9.39 3.76 -15.98
C GLN A 58 -10.43 3.02 -16.81
N THR A 59 -11.70 3.10 -16.41
CA THR A 59 -12.82 2.50 -17.14
C THR A 59 -12.97 3.11 -18.52
N GLN A 60 -12.93 4.44 -18.62
CA GLN A 60 -13.01 5.14 -19.90
C GLN A 60 -11.83 4.83 -20.82
N VAL A 61 -10.61 4.78 -20.29
CA VAL A 61 -9.42 4.37 -21.05
C VAL A 61 -9.56 2.94 -21.54
N ARG A 62 -9.95 2.00 -20.67
CA ARG A 62 -10.16 0.58 -21.03
C ARG A 62 -11.16 0.43 -22.16
N ALA A 63 -12.25 1.20 -22.15
CA ALA A 63 -13.25 1.19 -23.22
C ALA A 63 -12.68 1.61 -24.58
N GLY A 64 -11.63 2.44 -24.61
CA GLY A 64 -10.92 2.84 -25.82
C GLY A 64 -9.83 1.87 -26.29
N LEU A 65 -9.44 0.89 -25.46
CA LEU A 65 -8.44 -0.10 -25.83
C LEU A 65 -9.02 -1.16 -26.78
N ARG A 66 -8.18 -1.65 -27.70
CA ARG A 66 -8.57 -2.73 -28.61
C ARG A 66 -8.90 -4.04 -27.89
N GLU A 67 -8.17 -4.31 -26.80
CA GLU A 67 -8.43 -5.43 -25.90
C GLU A 67 -8.53 -4.88 -24.46
N PRO A 68 -9.74 -4.53 -23.97
CA PRO A 68 -9.95 -3.83 -22.71
C PRO A 68 -9.36 -4.54 -21.48
N SER A 69 -9.40 -5.87 -21.47
CA SER A 69 -8.86 -6.71 -20.39
C SER A 69 -7.34 -6.70 -20.33
N SER A 70 -6.65 -6.27 -21.39
CA SER A 70 -5.18 -6.23 -21.45
C SER A 70 -4.57 -4.96 -20.84
N GLY A 71 -5.40 -3.97 -20.47
CA GLY A 71 -4.95 -2.68 -19.97
C GLY A 71 -4.34 -2.75 -18.58
N GLU A 72 -3.02 -2.55 -18.51
CA GLU A 72 -2.25 -2.39 -17.27
C GLU A 72 -1.98 -0.92 -17.03
N PHE A 73 -2.29 -0.43 -15.82
CA PHE A 73 -2.22 0.97 -15.44
C PHE A 73 -1.13 1.16 -14.38
N SER A 74 -0.27 2.15 -14.55
CA SER A 74 0.74 2.47 -13.53
C SER A 74 0.08 2.98 -12.25
N TRP A 75 0.69 2.67 -11.11
CA TRP A 75 0.29 3.17 -9.79
C TRP A 75 1.50 3.56 -8.95
N PRO A 76 1.42 4.64 -8.15
CA PRO A 76 0.34 5.63 -8.10
C PRO A 76 0.34 6.57 -9.31
N PRO A 77 -0.82 7.15 -9.69
CA PRO A 77 -0.84 8.20 -10.70
C PRO A 77 -0.10 9.44 -10.18
N THR A 78 0.52 10.18 -11.10
CA THR A 78 1.07 11.50 -10.80
C THR A 78 -0.07 12.51 -10.80
N THR A 79 -0.23 13.24 -9.70
CA THR A 79 -1.23 14.31 -9.61
C THR A 79 -0.67 15.62 -10.14
N ARG A 80 -1.50 16.35 -10.88
CA ARG A 80 -1.26 17.74 -11.24
C ARG A 80 -2.48 18.55 -10.83
N GLU A 81 -2.26 19.48 -9.90
CA GLU A 81 -3.29 20.46 -9.54
C GLU A 81 -3.54 21.39 -10.73
N HIS A 82 -4.82 21.64 -10.99
CA HIS A 82 -5.20 22.54 -12.07
C HIS A 82 -4.97 23.99 -11.63
N ARG A 83 -4.00 24.68 -12.25
CA ARG A 83 -3.57 26.02 -11.82
C ARG A 83 -4.68 27.07 -11.78
N SER A 84 -5.74 26.91 -12.57
CA SER A 84 -6.82 27.88 -12.71
C SER A 84 -8.13 27.48 -12.02
N ASP A 85 -8.26 26.24 -11.54
CA ASP A 85 -9.49 25.77 -10.93
C ASP A 85 -9.16 24.76 -9.81
N PRO A 86 -9.30 25.14 -8.53
CA PRO A 86 -8.99 24.25 -7.41
C PRO A 86 -9.93 23.04 -7.31
N ASN A 87 -11.08 23.08 -8.00
CA ASN A 87 -12.04 21.98 -8.05
C ASN A 87 -11.72 20.98 -9.17
N ARG A 88 -10.57 21.11 -9.84
CA ARG A 88 -10.14 20.21 -10.90
C ARG A 88 -8.77 19.65 -10.60
N TRP A 89 -8.61 18.37 -10.87
CA TRP A 89 -7.31 17.71 -10.81
C TRP A 89 -7.06 16.91 -12.08
N ALA A 90 -5.78 16.83 -12.44
CA ALA A 90 -5.33 15.99 -13.53
C ALA A 90 -4.48 14.83 -13.00
N TYR A 91 -4.79 13.62 -13.45
CA TYR A 91 -4.02 12.42 -13.15
C TYR A 91 -3.27 11.96 -14.38
N MET A 92 -1.97 11.79 -14.24
CA MET A 92 -1.08 11.36 -15.30
C MET A 92 -0.51 9.98 -14.94
N PHE A 93 -0.65 9.02 -15.85
CA PHE A 93 -0.28 7.62 -15.63
C PHE A 93 0.04 6.92 -16.94
N GLU A 94 0.86 5.88 -16.87
CA GLU A 94 1.17 5.04 -18.01
C GLU A 94 0.14 3.92 -18.16
N VAL A 95 -0.21 3.63 -19.41
CA VAL A 95 -1.12 2.55 -19.77
C VAL A 95 -0.42 1.66 -20.77
N SER A 96 -0.21 0.39 -20.41
CA SER A 96 0.30 -0.64 -21.32
C SER A 96 -0.81 -1.59 -21.72
N ALA A 97 -1.07 -1.72 -23.02
CA ALA A 97 -2.13 -2.59 -23.54
C ALA A 97 -1.69 -3.33 -24.80
N ARG A 98 -2.36 -4.45 -25.10
CA ARG A 98 -2.10 -5.20 -26.34
C ARG A 98 -2.61 -4.42 -27.55
N ASN A 99 -1.79 -4.37 -28.60
CA ASN A 99 -2.07 -3.59 -29.81
C ASN A 99 -2.81 -4.38 -30.91
N GLY A 100 -3.18 -5.64 -30.64
CA GLY A 100 -3.84 -6.52 -31.61
C GLY A 100 -2.90 -7.18 -32.63
N PHE A 101 -1.60 -6.88 -32.61
CA PHE A 101 -0.58 -7.46 -33.48
C PHE A 101 0.43 -8.34 -32.73
N GLY A 102 0.05 -8.81 -31.54
CA GLY A 102 0.93 -9.62 -30.67
C GLY A 102 1.92 -8.81 -29.83
N GLY A 103 1.94 -7.49 -29.95
CA GLY A 103 2.77 -6.59 -29.14
C GLY A 103 1.98 -5.85 -28.06
N ARG A 104 2.72 -5.24 -27.13
CA ARG A 104 2.18 -4.26 -26.16
C ARG A 104 2.64 -2.87 -26.55
N ASN A 105 1.76 -1.89 -26.42
CA ASN A 105 2.08 -0.48 -26.52
C ASN A 105 1.85 0.17 -25.16
N THR A 106 2.85 0.92 -24.71
CA THR A 106 2.76 1.74 -23.49
C THR A 106 2.64 3.20 -23.89
N ARG A 107 1.67 3.92 -23.32
CA ARG A 107 1.50 5.36 -23.52
C ARG A 107 1.14 6.04 -22.21
N THR A 108 1.60 7.28 -22.06
CA THR A 108 1.21 8.14 -20.95
C THR A 108 -0.13 8.80 -21.27
N MET A 109 -1.09 8.61 -20.37
CA MET A 109 -2.42 9.20 -20.42
C MET A 109 -2.56 10.25 -19.34
N THR A 110 -3.34 11.28 -19.63
CA THR A 110 -3.80 12.25 -18.62
C THR A 110 -5.31 12.26 -18.58
N CYS A 111 -5.88 12.22 -17.38
CA CYS A 111 -7.30 12.39 -17.12
C CYS A 111 -7.53 13.66 -16.32
N GLU A 112 -8.42 14.51 -16.81
CA GLU A 112 -8.94 15.64 -16.04
C GLU A 112 -10.24 15.21 -15.37
N ILE A 113 -10.33 15.47 -14.07
CA ILE A 113 -11.44 15.09 -13.21
C ILE A 113 -11.94 16.34 -12.48
N ASP A 114 -13.25 16.42 -12.32
CA ASP A 114 -13.92 17.49 -11.58
C ASP A 114 -14.14 17.14 -10.10
N ASP A 115 -14.68 18.09 -9.35
CA ASP A 115 -15.01 17.97 -7.93
C ASP A 115 -16.11 16.94 -7.62
N THR A 116 -16.86 16.49 -8.63
CA THR A 116 -17.83 15.40 -8.52
C THR A 116 -17.17 14.02 -8.61
N GLY A 117 -15.90 13.96 -9.04
CA GLY A 117 -15.18 12.71 -9.28
C GLY A 117 -15.49 12.10 -10.65
N GLU A 118 -16.11 12.84 -11.56
CA GLU A 118 -16.36 12.40 -12.92
C GLU A 118 -15.18 12.72 -13.84
N THR A 119 -14.91 11.81 -14.79
CA THR A 119 -13.84 12.03 -15.77
C THR A 119 -14.34 12.98 -16.84
N MET A 120 -13.83 14.20 -16.87
CA MET A 120 -14.21 15.20 -17.86
C MET A 120 -13.54 14.95 -19.21
N ARG A 121 -12.26 14.58 -19.18
CA ARG A 121 -11.44 14.44 -20.39
C ARG A 121 -10.32 13.45 -20.20
N VAL A 122 -10.06 12.67 -21.24
CA VAL A 122 -8.92 11.75 -21.33
C VAL A 122 -8.16 12.05 -22.59
N TYR A 123 -6.85 12.24 -22.48
CA TYR A 123 -5.99 12.48 -23.64
C TYR A 123 -4.61 11.84 -23.47
N VAL A 124 -4.00 11.54 -24.62
CA VAL A 124 -2.64 11.00 -24.70
C VAL A 124 -1.65 12.14 -24.55
N GLN A 125 -0.64 11.96 -23.73
CA GLN A 125 0.49 12.88 -23.65
C GLN A 125 1.49 12.54 -24.76
N TRP A 126 1.77 13.50 -25.64
CA TRP A 126 2.70 13.38 -26.78
C TRP A 126 4.09 13.87 -26.41
#